data_AF-A0A9P6ATN8-F1
#
_entry.id   AF-A0A9P6ATN8-F1
#
_cell.length_a   1.000
_cell.length_b   1.000
_cell.length_c   1.000
_cell.angle_alpha   90.00
_cell.angle_beta   90.00
_cell.angle_gamma   90.00
#
_symmetry.space_group_name_H-M   'P 1'
#
loop_
_entity.id
_entity.type
_entity.pdbx_description
1 polymer ?
#
loop_
_entity_poly.entity_id
_entity_poly.type
_entity_poly.pdbx_seq_one_letter_code
_entity_poly.pdbx_strand_id
1 'polypeptide(L)'
;MRESTFALNEAFLFTFDNNSEAIVRIPFHIIGPIHLVTASEVATMDFIRTVLKILAPRVLSWCSKANSTPVGSAFIIMEEMLGVSLRGRWFAPPGAREMVAMVQDVLSLEDRFFKARFASFGSLYDKHDVSPDLHDEKLCSDDSETREGEDRFRIGPGAQPVFGVENAGISTLIVGLVHEAQWFWRDHS
;
A
#
# COMPACT_ATOMS: atom_id res chain seq x y z
N MET A 1 14.57 24.46 -9.60
CA MET A 1 14.10 23.36 -10.46
C MET A 1 15.05 22.19 -10.22
N ARG A 2 14.60 21.17 -9.49
CA ARG A 2 15.35 19.93 -9.25
C ARG A 2 14.40 18.80 -9.63
N GLU A 3 14.76 18.08 -10.68
CA GLU A 3 14.09 16.86 -11.11
C GLU A 3 14.14 15.86 -9.95
N SER A 4 12.98 15.28 -9.65
CA SER A 4 12.83 14.12 -8.79
C SER A 4 12.18 13.05 -9.65
N THR A 5 12.89 11.94 -9.75
CA THR A 5 12.71 10.79 -10.65
C THR A 5 11.27 10.27 -10.72
N PHE A 6 10.84 9.97 -11.95
CA PHE A 6 9.53 9.49 -12.38
C PHE A 6 8.96 8.32 -11.55
N ALA A 7 7.85 8.56 -10.85
CA ALA A 7 6.69 7.68 -10.65
C ALA A 7 5.84 8.29 -9.53
N LEU A 8 4.89 9.16 -9.87
CA LEU A 8 3.94 9.70 -8.89
C LEU A 8 2.54 9.25 -9.31
N ASN A 9 1.86 8.50 -8.45
CA ASN A 9 0.43 8.32 -8.57
C ASN A 9 -0.24 9.65 -8.19
N GLU A 10 -1.12 10.18 -9.05
CA GLU A 10 -1.84 11.40 -8.73
C GLU A 10 -2.97 11.08 -7.76
N ALA A 11 -2.98 11.77 -6.61
CA ALA A 11 -4.00 11.65 -5.57
C ALA A 11 -4.77 12.96 -5.42
N PHE A 12 -6.09 12.87 -5.37
CA PHE A 12 -7.00 14.00 -5.28
C PHE A 12 -7.91 13.84 -4.07
N LEU A 13 -8.08 14.90 -3.28
CA LEU A 13 -9.10 14.96 -2.23
C LEU A 13 -10.43 15.40 -2.84
N PHE A 14 -11.46 14.57 -2.67
CA PHE A 14 -12.81 14.82 -3.14
C PHE A 14 -13.70 15.07 -1.93
N THR A 15 -14.37 16.23 -1.91
CA THR A 15 -15.43 16.52 -0.95
C THR A 15 -16.77 16.38 -1.66
N PHE A 16 -17.61 15.48 -1.17
CA PHE A 16 -18.95 15.24 -1.70
C PHE A 16 -19.95 16.27 -1.16
N ASP A 17 -21.13 16.36 -1.80
CA ASP A 17 -22.23 17.24 -1.43
C ASP A 17 -22.76 17.02 -0.01
N ASN A 18 -22.61 15.80 0.51
CA ASN A 18 -22.92 15.41 1.88
C ASN A 18 -21.80 15.74 2.89
N ASN A 19 -20.76 16.50 2.49
CA ASN A 19 -19.55 16.81 3.26
C ASN A 19 -18.67 15.61 3.63
N SER A 20 -18.88 14.44 3.02
CA SER A 20 -17.93 13.34 3.16
C SER A 20 -16.69 13.58 2.28
N GLU A 21 -15.55 13.07 2.71
CA GLU A 21 -14.28 13.21 2.02
C GLU A 21 -13.72 11.85 1.61
N ALA A 22 -13.13 11.78 0.43
CA ALA A 22 -12.43 10.59 -0.06
C ALA A 22 -11.20 10.98 -0.88
N ILE A 23 -10.20 10.13 -0.86
CA ILE A 23 -9.03 10.24 -1.73
C ILE A 23 -9.27 9.41 -2.98
N VAL A 24 -9.13 10.04 -4.14
CA VAL A 24 -9.13 9.38 -5.45
C VAL A 24 -7.71 9.33 -5.97
N ARG A 25 -7.19 8.13 -6.22
CA ARG A 25 -5.87 7.90 -6.80
C ARG A 25 -6.01 7.36 -8.22
N ILE A 26 -5.24 7.94 -9.14
CA ILE A 26 -5.17 7.50 -10.53
C ILE A 26 -3.75 6.96 -10.77
N PRO A 27 -3.59 5.64 -10.98
CA PRO A 27 -2.29 5.05 -11.23
C PRO A 27 -1.75 5.50 -12.58
N PHE A 28 -0.46 5.80 -12.61
CA PHE A 28 0.19 6.30 -13.82
C PHE A 28 0.45 5.18 -14.83
N HIS A 29 0.04 5.38 -16.09
CA HIS A 29 0.04 4.35 -17.15
C HIS A 29 1.42 3.73 -17.46
N ILE A 30 2.51 4.43 -17.14
CA ILE A 30 3.88 3.98 -17.46
C ILE A 30 4.39 2.90 -16.47
N ILE A 31 3.67 2.63 -15.37
CA ILE A 31 4.13 1.77 -14.26
C ILE A 31 3.91 0.26 -14.53
N GLY A 32 3.82 -0.17 -15.79
CA GLY A 32 3.63 -1.58 -16.16
C GLY A 32 2.15 -1.97 -16.34
N PRO A 33 1.79 -3.26 -16.21
CA PRO A 33 0.41 -3.69 -16.42
C PRO A 33 -0.52 -3.06 -15.35
N ILE A 34 -1.25 -2.01 -15.74
CA ILE A 34 -2.14 -1.23 -14.84
C ILE A 34 -3.00 -2.14 -13.97
N HIS A 35 -3.52 -3.23 -14.55
CA HIS A 35 -4.34 -4.19 -13.81
C HIS A 35 -3.59 -4.76 -12.60
N LEU A 36 -2.38 -5.28 -12.82
CA LEU A 36 -1.57 -5.90 -11.77
C LEU A 36 -1.09 -4.88 -10.74
N VAL A 37 -0.70 -3.68 -11.17
CA VAL A 37 -0.34 -2.58 -10.26
C VAL A 37 -1.49 -2.27 -9.31
N THR A 38 -2.65 -1.93 -9.89
CA THR A 38 -3.81 -1.46 -9.13
C THR A 38 -4.33 -2.55 -8.20
N ALA A 39 -4.45 -3.78 -8.68
CA ALA A 39 -4.91 -4.91 -7.87
C ALA A 39 -3.93 -5.20 -6.72
N SER A 40 -2.62 -5.16 -6.99
CA SER A 40 -1.63 -5.42 -5.95
C SER A 40 -1.60 -4.36 -4.86
N GLU A 41 -1.83 -3.11 -5.24
CA GLU A 41 -1.86 -1.98 -4.31
C GLU A 41 -3.09 -2.06 -3.40
N VAL A 42 -4.26 -2.35 -3.97
CA VAL A 42 -5.50 -2.56 -3.21
C VAL A 42 -5.36 -3.74 -2.25
N ALA A 43 -4.86 -4.88 -2.74
CA ALA A 43 -4.64 -6.06 -1.91
C ALA A 43 -3.65 -5.80 -0.78
N THR A 44 -2.58 -5.03 -1.04
CA THR A 44 -1.59 -4.67 -0.02
C THR A 44 -2.18 -3.78 1.07
N MET A 45 -2.96 -2.76 0.71
CA MET A 45 -3.63 -1.91 1.70
C MET A 45 -4.60 -2.72 2.58
N ASP A 46 -5.39 -3.59 1.96
CA ASP A 46 -6.35 -4.41 2.70
C ASP A 46 -5.65 -5.45 3.58
N PHE A 47 -4.56 -6.07 3.11
CA PHE A 47 -3.74 -6.98 3.90
C PHE A 47 -3.09 -6.32 5.11
N ILE A 48 -2.49 -5.14 4.91
CA ILE A 48 -1.87 -4.35 5.99
C ILE A 48 -2.94 -4.03 7.05
N ARG A 49 -4.15 -3.64 6.63
CA ARG A 49 -5.25 -3.31 7.54
C ARG A 49 -5.85 -4.52 8.23
N THR A 50 -6.09 -5.61 7.50
CA THR A 50 -6.88 -6.75 7.98
C THR A 50 -6.03 -7.85 8.59
N VAL A 51 -4.84 -8.12 8.07
CA VAL A 51 -3.94 -9.18 8.57
C VAL A 51 -2.93 -8.57 9.53
N LEU A 52 -2.18 -7.56 9.09
CA LEU A 52 -1.16 -6.96 9.95
C LEU A 52 -1.76 -6.06 11.04
N LYS A 53 -3.04 -5.70 10.93
CA LYS A 53 -3.79 -4.76 11.80
C LYS A 53 -3.22 -3.33 11.84
N ILE A 54 -2.40 -2.97 10.86
CA ILE A 54 -1.75 -1.64 10.77
C ILE A 54 -2.78 -0.66 10.22
N LEU A 55 -2.76 0.59 10.70
CA LEU A 55 -3.63 1.63 10.14
C LEU A 55 -3.22 1.92 8.69
N ALA A 56 -4.11 1.58 7.76
CA ALA A 56 -4.00 1.92 6.34
C ALA A 56 -5.36 2.44 5.84
N PRO A 57 -5.41 3.28 4.79
CA PRO A 57 -6.67 3.73 4.20
C PRO A 57 -7.58 2.56 3.82
N ARG A 58 -8.88 2.67 4.08
CA ARG A 58 -9.83 1.67 3.57
C ARG A 58 -10.11 2.00 2.12
N VAL A 59 -9.95 1.01 1.24
CA VAL A 59 -10.41 1.12 -0.14
C VAL A 59 -11.94 1.09 -0.13
N LEU A 60 -12.55 2.14 -0.66
CA LEU A 60 -14.00 2.31 -0.78
C LEU A 60 -14.50 1.73 -2.11
N SER A 61 -13.73 1.95 -3.18
CA SER A 61 -14.01 1.42 -4.52
C SER A 61 -12.75 1.47 -5.37
N TRP A 62 -12.59 0.60 -6.34
CA TRP A 62 -11.47 0.66 -7.28
C TRP A 62 -11.85 0.01 -8.60
N CYS A 63 -11.16 0.39 -9.67
CA CYS A 63 -11.23 -0.30 -10.95
C CYS A 63 -9.88 -0.27 -11.62
N SER A 64 -9.46 -1.41 -12.16
CA SER A 64 -8.16 -1.58 -12.79
C SER A 64 -8.23 -1.75 -14.32
N LYS A 65 -9.46 -1.74 -14.86
CA LYS A 65 -9.76 -1.87 -16.28
C LYS A 65 -10.21 -0.52 -16.84
N ALA A 66 -9.26 0.27 -17.32
CA ALA A 66 -9.49 1.62 -17.82
C ALA A 66 -10.66 1.72 -18.82
N ASN A 67 -10.77 0.76 -19.75
CA ASN A 67 -11.83 0.69 -20.76
C ASN A 67 -13.24 0.44 -20.22
N SER A 68 -13.37 -0.02 -18.97
CA SER A 68 -14.67 -0.21 -18.30
C SER A 68 -15.09 0.99 -17.45
N THR A 69 -14.26 2.03 -17.37
CA THR A 69 -14.53 3.22 -16.55
C THR A 69 -14.92 4.41 -17.44
N PRO A 70 -15.85 5.28 -17.00
CA PRO A 70 -16.17 6.51 -17.73
C PRO A 70 -14.99 7.48 -17.86
N VAL A 71 -14.04 7.42 -16.92
CA VAL A 71 -12.85 8.27 -16.88
C VAL A 71 -11.72 7.74 -17.79
N GLY A 72 -11.90 6.57 -18.41
CA GLY A 72 -10.91 5.98 -19.32
C GLY A 72 -9.59 5.61 -18.64
N SER A 73 -9.58 5.43 -17.31
CA SER A 73 -8.38 5.12 -16.54
C SER A 73 -8.71 4.21 -15.36
N ALA A 74 -7.70 3.49 -14.87
CA ALA A 74 -7.85 2.84 -13.57
C ALA A 74 -7.95 3.90 -12.46
N PHE A 75 -8.53 3.51 -11.34
CA PHE A 75 -8.65 4.37 -10.16
C PHE A 75 -8.75 3.55 -8.88
N ILE A 76 -8.39 4.19 -7.77
CA ILE A 76 -8.65 3.72 -6.41
C ILE A 76 -9.29 4.86 -5.63
N ILE A 77 -10.47 4.64 -5.07
CA ILE A 77 -11.15 5.55 -4.14
C ILE A 77 -10.99 4.96 -2.75
N MET A 78 -10.48 5.76 -1.82
CA MET A 78 -10.18 5.32 -0.46
C MET A 78 -10.48 6.40 0.58
N GLU A 79 -10.56 6.01 1.85
CA GLU A 79 -10.68 6.95 2.96
C GLU A 79 -9.50 7.93 3.01
N GLU A 80 -9.78 9.18 3.38
CA GLU A 80 -8.73 10.06 3.86
C GLU A 80 -8.28 9.61 5.25
N MET A 81 -6.96 9.55 5.45
CA MET A 81 -6.37 9.24 6.74
C MET A 81 -5.93 10.55 7.40
N LEU A 82 -6.48 10.83 8.58
CA LEU A 82 -6.12 12.02 9.34
C LEU A 82 -4.78 11.81 10.07
N GLY A 83 -3.89 12.79 9.95
CA GLY A 83 -2.74 12.95 10.83
C GLY A 83 -1.69 13.89 10.23
N VAL A 84 -0.43 13.72 10.63
CA VAL A 84 0.69 14.53 10.10
C VAL A 84 1.79 13.67 9.54
N SER A 85 2.41 14.11 8.45
CA SER A 85 3.52 13.40 7.82
C SER A 85 4.68 13.16 8.79
N LEU A 86 5.11 11.89 8.93
CA LEU A 86 6.33 11.52 9.65
C LEU A 86 7.54 12.33 9.18
N ARG A 87 7.69 12.56 7.86
CA ARG A 87 8.80 13.35 7.30
C ARG A 87 8.82 14.76 7.87
N GLY A 88 7.66 15.41 7.93
CA GLY A 88 7.52 16.75 8.50
C GLY A 88 7.92 16.78 9.97
N ARG A 89 7.38 15.86 10.77
CA ARG A 89 7.71 15.74 12.20
C ARG A 89 9.17 15.37 12.46
N TRP A 90 9.79 14.56 11.59
CA TRP A 90 11.19 14.15 11.74
C TRP A 90 12.15 15.32 11.61
N PHE A 91 11.90 16.22 10.65
CA PHE A 91 12.74 17.41 10.42
C PHE A 91 12.38 18.61 11.30
N ALA A 92 11.22 18.58 11.97
CA ALA A 92 10.81 19.58 12.96
C ALA A 92 10.30 18.88 14.24
N PRO A 93 11.19 18.23 15.02
CA PRO A 93 10.79 17.40 16.12
C PRO A 93 10.26 18.25 17.29
N PRO A 94 9.06 17.93 17.82
CA PRO A 94 8.42 18.68 18.90
C PRO A 94 9.09 18.49 20.29
N GLY A 95 9.94 17.47 20.46
CA GLY A 95 10.78 17.29 21.65
C GLY A 95 11.40 15.89 21.76
N ALA A 96 12.38 15.71 22.66
CA ALA A 96 13.11 14.43 22.79
C ALA A 96 12.20 13.26 23.18
N ARG A 97 11.25 13.46 24.10
CA ARG A 97 10.29 12.42 24.52
C ARG A 97 9.39 11.98 23.37
N GLU A 98 8.91 12.93 22.58
CA GLU A 98 8.04 12.64 21.44
C GLU A 98 8.82 11.95 20.32
N MET A 99 10.07 12.35 20.06
CA MET A 99 10.95 11.64 19.12
C MET A 99 11.16 10.17 19.53
N VAL A 100 11.34 9.88 20.83
CA VAL A 100 11.47 8.50 21.31
C VAL A 100 10.19 7.70 21.07
N ALA A 101 9.03 8.25 21.39
CA ALA A 101 7.75 7.61 21.09
C ALA A 101 7.59 7.38 19.58
N MET A 102 8.01 8.36 18.77
CA MET A 102 7.95 8.24 17.32
C MET A 102 8.78 7.08 16.78
N VAL A 103 10.01 6.94 17.25
CA VAL A 103 10.88 5.82 16.87
C VAL A 103 10.30 4.49 17.35
N GLN A 104 9.72 4.44 18.56
CA GLN A 104 9.10 3.24 19.09
C GLN A 104 7.94 2.75 18.21
N ASP A 105 7.05 3.63 17.73
CA ASP A 105 5.96 3.15 16.88
C ASP A 105 6.47 2.72 15.50
N VAL A 106 7.50 3.38 14.94
CA VAL A 106 8.14 2.91 13.68
C VAL A 106 8.70 1.50 13.87
N LEU A 107 9.43 1.25 14.96
CA LEU A 107 9.95 -0.08 15.28
C LEU A 107 8.82 -1.10 15.46
N SER A 108 7.69 -0.70 16.05
CA SER A 108 6.52 -1.57 16.20
C SER A 108 5.88 -1.94 14.84
N LEU A 109 5.90 -1.01 13.87
CA LEU A 109 5.44 -1.27 12.51
C LEU A 109 6.40 -2.21 11.79
N GLU A 110 7.71 -1.97 11.90
CA GLU A 110 8.74 -2.83 11.30
C GLU A 110 8.67 -4.26 11.83
N ASP A 111 8.48 -4.45 13.14
CA ASP A 111 8.32 -5.78 13.74
C ASP A 111 7.13 -6.55 13.14
N ARG A 112 6.00 -5.89 12.93
CA ARG A 112 4.80 -6.49 12.33
C ARG A 112 5.02 -6.87 10.87
N PHE A 113 5.70 -6.02 10.10
CA PHE A 113 6.08 -6.37 8.73
C PHE A 113 7.08 -7.54 8.70
N PHE A 114 8.02 -7.60 9.63
CA PHE A 114 9.00 -8.68 9.69
C PHE A 114 8.40 -10.04 10.06
N LYS A 115 7.36 -10.04 10.92
CA LYS A 115 6.57 -11.23 11.25
C LYS A 115 5.73 -11.75 10.08
N ALA A 116 5.47 -10.90 9.08
CA ALA A 116 4.78 -11.29 7.86
C ALA A 116 5.75 -12.02 6.89
N ARG A 117 5.81 -13.36 7.00
CA ARG A 117 6.73 -14.19 6.20
C ARG A 117 6.01 -14.91 5.08
N PHE A 118 6.23 -14.47 3.85
CA PHE A 118 5.64 -15.04 2.64
C PHE A 118 6.42 -16.26 2.13
N ALA A 119 5.72 -17.21 1.52
CA ALA A 119 6.32 -18.45 1.02
C ALA A 119 7.02 -18.28 -0.35
N SER A 120 6.64 -17.25 -1.11
CA SER A 120 7.15 -16.97 -2.45
C SER A 120 7.42 -15.48 -2.66
N PHE A 121 8.14 -15.17 -3.75
CA PHE A 121 8.48 -13.81 -4.15
C PHE A 121 7.50 -13.29 -5.20
N GLY A 122 7.11 -12.02 -5.08
CA GLY A 122 6.21 -11.37 -6.02
C GLY A 122 5.45 -10.21 -5.38
N SER A 123 4.30 -9.90 -5.96
CA SER A 123 3.37 -8.89 -5.42
C SER A 123 2.17 -9.58 -4.77
N LEU A 124 1.59 -8.92 -3.78
CA LEU A 124 0.41 -9.43 -3.08
C LEU A 124 -0.84 -9.11 -3.88
N TYR A 125 -1.77 -10.05 -4.00
CA TYR A 125 -3.04 -9.90 -4.69
C TYR A 125 -4.17 -10.51 -3.86
N ASP A 126 -5.40 -10.10 -4.14
CA ASP A 126 -6.56 -10.90 -3.77
C ASP A 126 -6.57 -12.18 -4.62
N LYS A 127 -7.01 -13.29 -4.03
CA LYS A 127 -7.09 -14.60 -4.69
C LYS A 127 -7.87 -14.52 -6.00
N HIS A 128 -8.90 -13.68 -6.08
CA HIS A 128 -9.74 -13.56 -7.26
C HIS A 128 -9.07 -12.79 -8.41
N ASP A 129 -7.98 -12.07 -8.14
CA ASP A 129 -7.24 -11.26 -9.11
C ASP A 129 -6.01 -11.96 -9.70
N VAL A 130 -5.75 -13.23 -9.33
CA VAL A 130 -4.64 -14.05 -9.87
C VAL A 130 -5.13 -15.25 -10.67
N SER A 131 -4.22 -15.82 -11.48
CA SER A 131 -4.48 -17.06 -12.22
C SER A 131 -4.94 -18.18 -11.26
N PRO A 132 -5.91 -19.03 -11.66
CA PRO A 132 -6.34 -20.18 -10.87
C PRO A 132 -5.20 -21.09 -10.41
N ASP A 133 -4.12 -21.19 -11.18
CA ASP A 133 -2.95 -22.02 -10.83
C ASP A 133 -2.27 -21.58 -9.52
N LEU A 134 -2.42 -20.30 -9.16
CA LEU A 134 -1.85 -19.72 -7.93
C LEU A 134 -2.80 -19.84 -6.73
N HIS A 135 -4.03 -20.35 -6.92
CA HIS A 135 -5.04 -20.38 -5.85
C HIS A 135 -4.69 -21.40 -4.75
N ASP A 136 -3.95 -22.45 -5.10
CA ASP A 136 -3.54 -23.50 -4.19
C ASP A 136 -2.15 -23.26 -3.58
N GLU A 137 -1.44 -22.22 -4.03
CA GLU A 137 -0.15 -21.84 -3.44
C GLU A 137 -0.35 -21.27 -2.02
N LYS A 138 0.51 -21.70 -1.10
CA LYS A 138 0.55 -21.14 0.25
C LYS A 138 0.97 -19.68 0.19
N LEU A 139 0.23 -18.82 0.89
CA LEU A 139 0.63 -17.43 1.06
C LEU A 139 1.92 -17.32 1.88
N CYS A 140 2.01 -18.12 2.95
CA CYS A 140 3.04 -17.97 3.96
C CYS A 140 3.59 -19.28 4.52
N SER A 141 4.73 -19.18 5.21
CA SER A 141 5.32 -20.28 5.97
C SER A 141 4.52 -20.56 7.26
N ASP A 142 4.56 -21.80 7.74
CA ASP A 142 3.67 -22.32 8.79
C ASP A 142 3.74 -21.59 10.15
N ASP A 143 4.78 -20.78 10.40
CA ASP A 143 5.00 -20.01 11.64
C ASP A 143 4.65 -18.51 11.55
N SER A 144 3.98 -18.05 10.49
CA SER A 144 3.69 -16.61 10.29
C SER A 144 2.32 -16.19 10.84
N GLU A 145 2.22 -14.94 11.32
CA GLU A 145 0.93 -14.29 11.64
C GLU A 145 0.07 -14.05 10.39
N THR A 146 0.63 -14.28 9.21
CA THR A 146 -0.02 -14.06 7.93
C THR A 146 -1.04 -15.13 7.55
N ARG A 147 -1.11 -16.23 8.32
CA ARG A 147 -2.08 -17.32 8.08
C ARG A 147 -3.53 -16.85 8.09
N GLU A 148 -3.86 -15.77 8.81
CA GLU A 148 -5.20 -15.16 8.78
C GLU A 148 -5.61 -14.70 7.36
N GLY A 149 -4.62 -14.41 6.49
CA GLY A 149 -4.84 -14.01 5.10
C GLY A 149 -4.84 -15.15 4.07
N GLU A 150 -4.56 -16.39 4.46
CA GLU A 150 -4.36 -17.52 3.51
C GLU A 150 -5.58 -17.84 2.65
N ASP A 151 -6.78 -17.54 3.11
CA ASP A 151 -7.98 -17.78 2.30
C ASP A 151 -8.20 -16.72 1.23
N ARG A 152 -7.63 -15.52 1.43
CA ARG A 152 -7.97 -14.31 0.68
C ARG A 152 -6.85 -13.80 -0.21
N PHE A 153 -5.60 -13.92 0.22
CA PHE A 153 -4.48 -13.29 -0.48
C PHE A 153 -3.55 -14.33 -1.10
N ARG A 154 -2.94 -13.97 -2.24
CA ARG A 154 -1.93 -14.77 -2.93
C ARG A 154 -0.75 -13.92 -3.33
N ILE A 155 0.42 -14.54 -3.45
CA ILE A 155 1.56 -13.93 -4.12
C ILE A 155 1.47 -14.28 -5.61
N GLY A 156 1.56 -13.27 -6.45
CA GLY A 156 1.51 -13.39 -7.90
C GLY A 156 2.68 -12.70 -8.59
N PRO A 157 2.62 -12.54 -9.93
CA PRO A 157 3.64 -11.85 -10.71
C PRO A 157 3.98 -10.47 -10.13
N GLY A 158 5.21 -10.01 -10.32
CA GLY A 158 5.60 -8.67 -9.89
C GLY A 158 4.79 -7.59 -10.59
N ALA A 159 4.23 -6.66 -9.81
CA ALA A 159 3.46 -5.52 -10.32
C ALA A 159 4.33 -4.40 -10.93
N GLN A 160 5.66 -4.45 -10.78
CA GLN A 160 6.56 -3.40 -11.26
C GLN A 160 6.92 -3.56 -12.75
N PRO A 161 7.12 -2.45 -13.48
CA PRO A 161 7.79 -2.51 -14.77
C PRO A 161 9.27 -2.88 -14.51
N VAL A 162 9.77 -3.86 -15.25
CA VAL A 162 11.16 -4.34 -15.15
C VAL A 162 12.11 -3.23 -15.65
N PHE A 163 12.50 -2.32 -14.77
CA PHE A 163 13.76 -1.58 -14.89
C PHE A 163 14.69 -2.12 -13.80
N GLY A 164 15.78 -2.74 -14.25
CA GLY A 164 16.65 -3.60 -13.47
C GLY A 164 17.08 -3.00 -12.14
N VAL A 165 16.48 -3.50 -11.06
CA VAL A 165 17.10 -3.55 -9.75
C VAL A 165 16.93 -4.99 -9.28
N GLU A 166 18.00 -5.77 -9.45
CA GLU A 166 18.13 -7.07 -8.79
C GLU A 166 18.01 -6.82 -7.28
N ASN A 167 17.06 -7.51 -6.63
CA ASN A 167 16.70 -7.42 -5.21
C ASN A 167 15.61 -6.40 -4.85
N ALA A 168 14.35 -6.76 -5.10
CA ALA A 168 13.20 -6.05 -4.57
C ALA A 168 12.02 -7.01 -4.37
N GLY A 169 12.05 -7.77 -3.27
CA GLY A 169 10.81 -8.30 -2.71
C GLY A 169 9.89 -7.17 -2.24
N ILE A 170 8.76 -7.56 -1.66
CA ILE A 170 7.73 -6.82 -0.88
C ILE A 170 8.18 -5.47 -0.27
N SER A 171 9.47 -5.36 0.10
CA SER A 171 10.18 -4.11 0.40
C SER A 171 9.87 -2.95 -0.57
N THR A 172 9.81 -3.12 -1.89
CA THR A 172 9.63 -1.94 -2.79
C THR A 172 8.17 -1.48 -2.91
N LEU A 173 7.19 -2.36 -2.73
CA LEU A 173 5.77 -1.96 -2.60
C LEU A 173 5.51 -1.30 -1.25
N ILE A 174 6.14 -1.82 -0.18
CA ILE A 174 6.14 -1.15 1.12
C ILE A 174 6.87 0.19 1.02
N VAL A 175 8.01 0.30 0.34
CA VAL A 175 8.73 1.57 0.18
C VAL A 175 7.94 2.57 -0.69
N GLY A 176 7.22 2.11 -1.71
CA GLY A 176 6.31 2.95 -2.50
C GLY A 176 5.13 3.47 -1.66
N LEU A 177 4.47 2.59 -0.90
CA LEU A 177 3.47 2.99 0.11
C LEU A 177 4.09 3.82 1.24
N VAL A 178 5.36 3.62 1.62
CA VAL A 178 6.06 4.35 2.69
C VAL A 178 6.54 5.72 2.22
N HIS A 179 6.77 5.89 0.91
CA HIS A 179 7.24 7.14 0.32
C HIS A 179 6.07 8.00 -0.20
N GLU A 180 4.96 7.40 -0.64
CA GLU A 180 3.72 8.11 -1.05
C GLU A 180 2.66 8.20 0.05
N ALA A 181 2.47 7.18 0.90
CA ALA A 181 1.64 7.33 2.09
C ALA A 181 2.47 8.10 3.11
N GLN A 182 2.26 9.41 3.12
CA GLN A 182 2.58 10.27 4.25
C GLN A 182 2.01 9.60 5.50
N TRP A 183 2.83 8.85 6.23
CA TRP A 183 2.41 8.21 7.47
C TRP A 183 1.87 9.29 8.39
N PHE A 184 0.56 9.27 8.55
CA PHE A 184 -0.21 10.24 9.30
C PHE A 184 -0.12 9.87 10.78
N TRP A 185 0.75 10.59 11.48
CA TRP A 185 0.89 10.50 12.93
C TRP A 185 -0.32 11.10 13.63
N ARG A 186 -0.87 10.38 14.62
CA ARG A 186 -1.87 10.91 15.54
C ARG A 186 -1.21 11.83 16.55
N ASP A 187 -1.70 13.06 16.66
CA ASP A 187 -1.32 13.94 17.76
C ASP A 187 -1.87 13.38 19.08
N HIS A 188 -0.99 13.11 20.04
CA HIS A 188 -1.37 12.75 21.41
C HIS A 188 -1.22 14.00 22.27
N SER A 189 -2.07 14.98 22.00
CA SER A 189 -2.27 16.17 22.84
C SER A 189 -3.35 15.92 23.88
#